data_AF-A0A8M9PRH6-F1
#
_entry.id   AF-A0A8M9PRH6-F1
#
_cell.length_a   1.000
_cell.length_b   1.000
_cell.length_c   1.000
_cell.angle_alpha   90.00
_cell.angle_beta   90.00
_cell.angle_gamma   90.00
#
_symmetry.space_group_name_H-M   'P 1'
#
loop_
_entity.id
_entity.type
_entity.pdbx_description
1 polymer ?
#
loop_
_entity_poly.entity_id
_entity_poly.type
_entity_poly.pdbx_seq_one_letter_code
_entity_poly.pdbx_strand_id
1 'polypeptide(L)'
;MEHLNISLVLLLVFCSLSAGETFWTHLGTRCIGDCKTDGAKYKCKTIDNNGQCQTMFCSPKANMDYLGRWCHETSECKRGENGYFSCQVGLFKWGYCGLVRDDNKHFGNIGGPCQNYCGKKDKTYNWCNVASGTAYCSPSENTDYLNRPCKEDSPCEKHNDYYHWCEVEGSQSYCGLVEPKVFVHRTHYNNYCFDDCEYYESGDYYRCNIGNTNGWELCSPEVDVAYNGHACHSDHFCGLHGKTYNWCWTSETEHGYCGPVEAAECSYITSTNSSSRNSDNEPQKIVICTRVDKGKIIITHFSAEPASRDITDGIQFRHEVEKLTSKWHNEYLVDEARSNLISSANLRVDLQSPIIHNNQTYYNVHIRLNKARRARESTTVSQVLAPQGIPARLIRRAFMESLQMRARIYIDVSTLNEC
;
A
#
# COMPACT_ATOMS: atom_id res chain seq x y z
N MET A 1 -8.66 39.20 49.19
CA MET A 1 -9.64 38.38 48.47
C MET A 1 -9.49 38.66 46.99
N GLU A 2 -8.47 38.09 46.36
CA GLU A 2 -8.35 38.05 44.90
C GLU A 2 -7.81 36.66 44.62
N HIS A 3 -8.73 35.69 44.51
CA HIS A 3 -8.40 34.37 44.00
C HIS A 3 -8.06 34.56 42.53
N LEU A 4 -6.76 34.61 42.25
CA LEU A 4 -6.20 34.54 40.92
C LEU A 4 -6.69 33.21 40.32
N ASN A 5 -7.77 33.29 39.55
CA ASN A 5 -8.20 32.24 38.64
C ASN A 5 -7.05 32.05 37.65
N ILE A 6 -6.12 31.17 38.02
CA ILE A 6 -5.24 30.50 37.07
C ILE A 6 -6.21 29.73 36.20
N SER A 7 -6.65 30.43 35.16
CA SER A 7 -7.41 29.88 34.07
C SER A 7 -6.58 28.69 33.63
N LEU A 8 -7.06 27.52 34.01
CA LEU A 8 -6.69 26.23 33.46
C LEU A 8 -7.15 26.31 32.01
N VAL A 9 -6.45 27.14 31.23
CA VAL A 9 -6.31 26.98 29.80
C VAL A 9 -5.60 25.64 29.74
N LEU A 10 -6.41 24.59 29.83
CA LEU A 10 -6.08 23.31 29.27
C LEU A 10 -5.51 23.70 27.92
N LEU A 11 -4.18 23.58 27.86
CA LEU A 11 -3.47 23.09 26.71
C LEU A 11 -4.21 21.83 26.24
N LEU A 12 -5.39 22.04 25.64
CA LEU A 12 -5.81 21.37 24.43
C LEU A 12 -4.75 21.80 23.41
N VAL A 13 -3.52 21.28 23.61
CA VAL A 13 -2.72 20.82 22.51
C VAL A 13 -3.69 19.91 21.81
N PHE A 14 -4.39 20.47 20.84
CA PHE A 14 -4.98 19.72 19.77
C PHE A 14 -3.79 18.90 19.29
N CYS A 15 -3.66 17.67 19.79
CA CYS A 15 -3.11 16.60 19.02
C CYS A 15 -4.04 16.59 17.82
N SER A 16 -3.75 17.45 16.84
CA SER A 16 -3.98 17.17 15.47
C SER A 16 -3.20 15.88 15.27
N LEU A 17 -3.78 14.74 15.68
CA LEU A 17 -3.52 13.49 15.01
C LEU A 17 -3.69 13.90 13.56
N SER A 18 -2.60 13.84 12.83
CA SER A 18 -2.58 13.95 11.38
C SER A 18 -3.43 12.80 10.85
N ALA A 19 -4.74 12.97 10.95
CA ALA A 19 -5.68 11.88 10.88
C ALA A 19 -5.60 11.34 9.44
N GLY A 20 -5.07 10.13 9.30
CA GLY A 20 -4.83 9.47 8.01
C GLY A 20 -3.45 9.67 7.40
N GLU A 21 -2.62 10.61 7.87
CA GLU A 21 -1.28 10.79 7.27
C GLU A 21 -0.31 9.71 7.75
N THR A 22 0.53 9.24 6.82
CA THR A 22 1.68 8.40 7.10
C THR A 22 2.93 9.25 7.16
N PHE A 23 3.73 9.02 8.20
CA PHE A 23 5.02 9.66 8.40
C PHE A 23 6.16 8.79 7.89
N TRP A 24 7.15 9.43 7.31
CA TRP A 24 8.36 8.81 6.81
C TRP A 24 9.57 9.40 7.52
N THR A 25 10.63 8.59 7.64
CA THR A 25 11.91 9.07 8.15
C THR A 25 12.69 9.82 7.08
N HIS A 26 13.73 10.54 7.49
CA HIS A 26 14.67 11.15 6.56
C HIS A 26 15.44 10.14 5.68
N LEU A 27 15.41 8.84 6.00
CA LEU A 27 15.99 7.80 5.15
C LEU A 27 14.95 7.14 4.22
N GLY A 28 13.69 7.57 4.28
CA GLY A 28 12.61 7.03 3.46
C GLY A 28 12.04 5.70 3.98
N THR A 29 12.23 5.38 5.27
CA THR A 29 11.54 4.24 5.91
C THR A 29 10.26 4.72 6.58
N ARG A 30 9.22 3.87 6.59
CA ARG A 30 7.92 4.21 7.17
C ARG A 30 7.99 4.27 8.69
N CYS A 31 7.38 5.28 9.30
CA CYS A 31 7.20 5.34 10.74
C CYS A 31 6.10 4.35 11.18
N ILE A 32 6.32 3.66 12.29
CA ILE A 32 5.34 2.74 12.90
C ILE A 32 4.16 3.51 13.52
N GLY A 33 4.32 4.79 13.82
CA GLY A 33 3.26 5.69 14.27
C GLY A 33 3.63 7.14 14.01
N ASP A 34 2.99 8.07 14.72
CA ASP A 34 3.21 9.49 14.50
C ASP A 34 4.65 9.94 14.72
N CYS A 35 5.05 10.98 14.00
CA CYS A 35 6.29 11.69 14.26
C CYS A 35 6.14 12.59 15.50
N LYS A 36 6.84 12.26 16.60
CA LYS A 36 6.70 12.94 17.90
C LYS A 36 8.00 13.61 18.33
N THR A 37 7.92 14.55 19.26
CA THR A 37 9.09 15.20 19.85
C THR A 37 9.81 14.24 20.79
N ASP A 38 11.09 13.98 20.52
CA ASP A 38 12.06 13.36 21.40
C ASP A 38 13.15 14.38 21.74
N GLY A 39 12.99 15.02 22.90
CA GLY A 39 13.74 16.23 23.26
C GLY A 39 13.40 17.40 22.33
N ALA A 40 14.42 18.00 21.71
CA ALA A 40 14.26 19.13 20.78
C ALA A 40 14.12 18.70 19.31
N LYS A 41 13.97 17.40 19.04
CA LYS A 41 13.99 16.82 17.69
C LYS A 41 12.74 15.97 17.47
N TYR A 42 12.20 16.01 16.27
CA TYR A 42 11.13 15.13 15.85
C TYR A 42 11.71 13.80 15.37
N LYS A 43 11.21 12.72 15.95
CA LYS A 43 11.63 11.35 15.66
C LYS A 43 10.44 10.41 15.67
N CYS A 44 10.60 9.29 14.98
CA CYS A 44 9.66 8.19 15.02
C CYS A 44 10.42 6.87 15.09
N LYS A 45 9.72 5.85 15.55
CA LYS A 45 10.19 4.48 15.47
C LYS A 45 9.90 3.91 14.09
N THR A 46 10.83 3.16 13.54
CA THR A 46 10.76 2.58 12.20
C THR A 46 11.44 1.20 12.21
N ILE A 47 11.09 0.37 11.24
CA ILE A 47 11.82 -0.86 10.95
C ILE A 47 12.72 -0.55 9.75
N ASP A 48 14.02 -0.74 9.90
CA ASP A 48 14.97 -0.55 8.81
C ASP A 48 14.87 -1.68 7.77
N ASN A 49 15.63 -1.56 6.68
CA ASN A 49 15.63 -2.56 5.60
C ASN A 49 16.15 -3.95 6.03
N ASN A 50 16.77 -4.05 7.21
CA ASN A 50 17.24 -5.31 7.80
C ASN A 50 16.23 -5.89 8.79
N GLY A 51 15.05 -5.28 8.94
CA GLY A 51 14.03 -5.72 9.90
C GLY A 51 14.29 -5.25 11.33
N GLN A 52 15.25 -4.35 11.57
CA GLN A 52 15.57 -3.88 12.92
C GLN A 52 14.81 -2.61 13.27
N CYS A 53 14.24 -2.60 14.48
CA CYS A 53 13.64 -1.40 15.06
C CYS A 53 14.70 -0.33 15.34
N GLN A 54 14.48 0.89 14.86
CA GLN A 54 15.33 2.05 15.12
C GLN A 54 14.49 3.32 15.35
N THR A 55 15.09 4.31 16.00
CA THR A 55 14.50 5.66 16.13
C THR A 55 15.23 6.61 15.20
N MET A 56 14.49 7.25 14.27
CA MET A 56 15.06 8.09 13.22
C MET A 56 14.37 9.45 13.14
N PHE A 57 15.04 10.44 12.55
CA PHE A 57 14.44 11.75 12.28
C PHE A 57 13.29 11.64 11.29
N CYS A 58 12.22 12.37 11.57
CA CYS A 58 11.02 12.51 10.74
C CYS A 58 10.50 13.95 10.83
N SER A 59 9.44 14.26 10.08
CA SER A 59 8.78 15.56 10.12
C SER A 59 7.39 15.46 10.74
N PRO A 60 6.99 16.41 11.60
CA PRO A 60 5.65 16.40 12.20
C PRO A 60 4.55 16.85 11.23
N LYS A 61 4.92 17.54 10.14
CA LYS A 61 4.03 17.97 9.04
C LYS A 61 4.81 18.01 7.74
N ALA A 62 4.09 18.00 6.63
CA ALA A 62 4.67 18.17 5.30
C ALA A 62 5.50 19.47 5.23
N ASN A 63 6.65 19.41 4.55
CA ASN A 63 7.57 20.55 4.37
C ASN A 63 8.07 21.22 5.66
N MET A 64 8.17 20.46 6.75
CA MET A 64 8.95 20.83 7.92
C MET A 64 10.19 19.94 8.04
N ASP A 65 11.25 20.43 8.67
CA ASP A 65 12.41 19.62 9.03
C ASP A 65 12.23 18.95 10.40
N TYR A 66 13.20 18.11 10.77
CA TYR A 66 13.21 17.37 12.03
C TYR A 66 13.34 18.25 13.29
N LEU A 67 13.61 19.55 13.16
CA LEU A 67 13.62 20.51 14.27
C LEU A 67 12.31 21.31 14.34
N GLY A 68 11.35 21.03 13.46
CA GLY A 68 10.10 21.77 13.37
C GLY A 68 10.24 23.13 12.67
N ARG A 69 11.27 23.31 11.84
CA ARG A 69 11.44 24.51 11.02
C ARG A 69 10.81 24.27 9.65
N TRP A 70 10.08 25.26 9.14
CA TRP A 70 9.55 25.19 7.78
C TRP A 70 10.69 25.18 6.76
N CYS A 71 10.56 24.31 5.77
CA CYS A 71 11.37 24.35 4.59
C CYS A 71 11.11 25.67 3.83
N HIS A 72 12.13 26.18 3.15
CA HIS A 72 12.00 27.34 2.28
C HIS A 72 11.02 27.03 1.14
N GLU A 73 10.26 28.03 0.67
CA GLU A 73 9.21 27.86 -0.33
C GLU A 73 9.71 27.25 -1.65
N THR A 74 10.99 27.46 -1.97
CA THR A 74 11.65 26.91 -3.17
C THR A 74 12.39 25.59 -2.94
N SER A 75 12.34 25.04 -1.71
CA SER A 75 13.01 23.81 -1.34
C SER A 75 12.06 22.89 -0.57
N GLU A 76 11.25 22.14 -1.29
CA GLU A 76 10.43 21.09 -0.70
C GLU A 76 11.27 19.98 -0.05
N CYS A 77 10.66 19.24 0.87
CA CYS A 77 11.28 18.04 1.43
C CYS A 77 11.41 16.96 0.35
N LYS A 78 12.63 16.75 -0.14
CA LYS A 78 12.91 15.78 -1.21
C LYS A 78 14.17 14.99 -0.94
N ARG A 79 14.26 13.81 -1.57
CA ARG A 79 15.44 12.97 -1.51
C ARG A 79 16.58 13.59 -2.32
N GLY A 80 17.71 13.82 -1.68
CA GLY A 80 18.94 14.28 -2.33
C GLY A 80 19.76 13.12 -2.92
N GLU A 81 20.87 13.45 -3.60
CA GLU A 81 21.80 12.48 -4.19
C GLU A 81 22.48 11.58 -3.15
N ASN A 82 22.63 12.09 -1.94
CA ASN A 82 23.13 11.33 -0.77
C ASN A 82 22.12 10.32 -0.20
N GLY A 83 20.92 10.23 -0.78
CA GLY A 83 19.91 9.24 -0.44
C GLY A 83 19.02 9.60 0.75
N TYR A 84 19.20 10.76 1.40
CA TYR A 84 18.32 11.22 2.48
C TYR A 84 17.38 12.34 2.02
N PHE A 85 16.23 12.44 2.68
CA PHE A 85 15.29 13.53 2.55
C PHE A 85 15.77 14.73 3.36
N SER A 86 15.85 15.87 2.70
CA SER A 86 16.25 17.13 3.32
C SER A 86 15.62 18.31 2.61
N CYS A 87 15.63 19.46 3.30
CA CYS A 87 15.21 20.71 2.72
C CYS A 87 16.05 21.87 3.26
N GLN A 88 16.13 22.94 2.49
CA GLN A 88 16.70 24.20 2.92
C GLN A 88 15.75 24.88 3.90
N VAL A 89 16.26 25.36 5.02
CA VAL A 89 15.51 26.06 6.08
C VAL A 89 16.05 27.47 6.34
N GLY A 90 17.00 27.91 5.52
CA GLY A 90 17.61 29.23 5.56
C GLY A 90 18.72 29.34 4.52
N LEU A 91 19.28 30.55 4.35
CA LEU A 91 20.17 30.90 3.24
C LEU A 91 21.30 29.88 2.97
N PHE A 92 21.87 29.29 4.02
CA PHE A 92 22.90 28.23 3.93
C PHE A 92 22.66 27.09 4.93
N LYS A 93 21.41 26.87 5.34
CA LYS A 93 21.05 25.88 6.35
C LYS A 93 20.14 24.83 5.75
N TRP A 94 20.50 23.58 5.95
CA TRP A 94 19.72 22.42 5.56
C TRP A 94 19.26 21.66 6.82
N GLY A 95 18.11 21.04 6.72
CA GLY A 95 17.56 20.16 7.74
C GLY A 95 17.12 18.84 7.11
N TYR A 96 17.37 17.74 7.82
CA TYR A 96 16.73 16.48 7.49
C TYR A 96 15.22 16.61 7.64
N CYS A 97 14.46 16.02 6.74
CA CYS A 97 13.01 16.04 6.77
C CYS A 97 12.51 14.65 6.39
N GLY A 98 11.30 14.30 6.83
CA GLY A 98 10.57 13.14 6.38
C GLY A 98 9.37 13.56 5.53
N LEU A 99 8.94 12.69 4.62
CA LEU A 99 7.66 12.89 3.94
C LEU A 99 6.50 12.71 4.93
N VAL A 100 5.46 13.53 4.76
CA VAL A 100 4.17 13.37 5.42
C VAL A 100 3.14 13.39 4.30
N ARG A 101 2.42 12.27 4.12
CA ARG A 101 1.52 12.08 2.99
C ARG A 101 0.39 11.11 3.35
N ASP A 102 -0.70 11.20 2.60
CA ASP A 102 -1.81 10.26 2.68
C ASP A 102 -1.49 9.01 1.83
N ASP A 103 -1.14 7.92 2.51
CA ASP A 103 -0.84 6.62 1.89
C ASP A 103 -2.05 5.68 1.97
N ASN A 104 -3.28 6.22 1.98
CA ASN A 104 -4.50 5.42 2.01
C ASN A 104 -5.28 5.47 0.70
N LYS A 105 -6.11 4.44 0.53
CA LYS A 105 -7.17 4.35 -0.46
C LYS A 105 -8.49 4.61 0.25
N HIS A 106 -9.19 5.63 -0.22
CA HIS A 106 -10.49 6.01 0.33
C HIS A 106 -11.62 5.45 -0.54
N PHE A 107 -12.69 5.06 0.13
CA PHE A 107 -13.93 4.63 -0.51
C PHE A 107 -15.05 5.57 -0.07
N GLY A 108 -16.02 5.75 -0.97
CA GLY A 108 -17.28 6.41 -0.63
C GLY A 108 -18.13 5.53 0.28
N ASN A 109 -19.11 6.14 0.96
CA ASN A 109 -20.06 5.42 1.80
C ASN A 109 -20.91 4.41 1.01
N ILE A 110 -21.05 4.60 -0.30
CA ILE A 110 -21.69 3.63 -1.21
C ILE A 110 -20.74 2.52 -1.73
N GLY A 111 -19.52 2.43 -1.18
CA GLY A 111 -18.55 1.34 -1.43
C GLY A 111 -17.62 1.54 -2.64
N GLY A 112 -17.90 2.48 -3.54
CA GLY A 112 -17.02 2.76 -4.68
C GLY A 112 -15.71 3.46 -4.26
N PRO A 113 -14.56 3.17 -4.88
CA PRO A 113 -13.32 3.87 -4.60
C PRO A 113 -13.42 5.34 -4.99
N CYS A 114 -12.82 6.22 -4.19
CA CYS A 114 -12.67 7.62 -4.53
C CYS A 114 -11.80 7.78 -5.79
N GLN A 115 -12.17 8.70 -6.67
CA GLN A 115 -11.45 9.09 -7.89
C GLN A 115 -10.66 10.40 -7.72
N ASN A 116 -10.84 11.05 -6.57
CA ASN A 116 -10.10 12.24 -6.16
C ASN A 116 -9.98 12.25 -4.64
N TYR A 117 -9.16 13.16 -4.12
CA TYR A 117 -8.88 13.26 -2.69
C TYR A 117 -10.15 13.34 -1.83
N CYS A 118 -10.18 12.54 -0.76
CA CYS A 118 -11.22 12.58 0.24
C CYS A 118 -11.00 13.79 1.15
N GLY A 119 -11.85 14.80 1.05
CA GLY A 119 -11.65 16.02 1.82
C GLY A 119 -12.86 16.94 1.81
N LYS A 120 -12.75 18.03 2.56
CA LYS A 120 -13.85 18.96 2.81
C LYS A 120 -14.28 19.77 1.59
N LYS A 121 -13.35 20.24 0.75
CA LYS A 121 -13.64 21.03 -0.48
C LYS A 121 -14.73 22.10 -0.24
N ASP A 122 -14.47 23.00 0.71
CA ASP A 122 -15.38 24.07 1.18
C ASP A 122 -16.68 23.63 1.88
N LYS A 123 -16.79 22.34 2.23
CA LYS A 123 -17.86 21.81 3.08
C LYS A 123 -17.37 21.59 4.51
N THR A 124 -18.32 21.39 5.41
CA THR A 124 -18.02 20.96 6.79
C THR A 124 -17.69 19.48 6.90
N TYR A 125 -17.89 18.72 5.81
CA TYR A 125 -17.78 17.26 5.75
C TYR A 125 -16.88 16.78 4.62
N ASN A 126 -16.30 15.59 4.75
CA ASN A 126 -15.42 14.99 3.76
C ASN A 126 -16.20 14.22 2.70
N TRP A 127 -15.83 14.42 1.45
CA TRP A 127 -16.46 13.74 0.31
C TRP A 127 -15.50 13.60 -0.87
N CYS A 128 -15.79 12.64 -1.74
CA CYS A 128 -15.02 12.37 -2.95
C CYS A 128 -15.95 12.05 -4.14
N ASN A 129 -15.38 12.11 -5.33
CA ASN A 129 -16.02 11.59 -6.53
C ASN A 129 -15.84 10.08 -6.57
N VAL A 130 -16.87 9.37 -6.98
CA VAL A 130 -16.88 7.93 -7.25
C VAL A 130 -17.54 7.71 -8.61
N ALA A 131 -17.43 6.51 -9.19
CA ALA A 131 -17.96 6.24 -10.53
C ALA A 131 -19.46 6.58 -10.70
N SER A 132 -20.25 6.46 -9.63
CA SER A 132 -21.69 6.76 -9.60
C SER A 132 -22.04 8.20 -9.22
N GLY A 133 -21.06 9.10 -9.06
CA GLY A 133 -21.26 10.50 -8.72
C GLY A 133 -20.40 10.96 -7.56
N THR A 134 -21.01 11.51 -6.52
CA THR A 134 -20.31 11.99 -5.31
C THR A 134 -20.74 11.20 -4.10
N ALA A 135 -19.82 10.88 -3.20
CA ALA A 135 -20.08 10.10 -2.00
C ALA A 135 -19.40 10.72 -0.78
N TYR A 136 -19.98 10.52 0.39
CA TYR A 136 -19.30 10.80 1.66
C TYR A 136 -18.12 9.86 1.80
N CYS A 137 -17.00 10.33 2.33
CA CYS A 137 -15.82 9.51 2.55
C CYS A 137 -15.21 9.86 3.90
N SER A 138 -14.49 8.92 4.49
CA SER A 138 -13.80 9.13 5.76
C SER A 138 -12.34 9.52 5.50
N PRO A 139 -11.80 10.56 6.16
CA PRO A 139 -10.40 10.94 6.00
C PRO A 139 -9.45 10.02 6.78
N SER A 140 -9.97 9.12 7.62
CA SER A 140 -9.17 8.18 8.40
C SER A 140 -9.92 6.87 8.62
N GLU A 141 -9.18 5.83 8.97
CA GLU A 141 -9.77 4.52 9.29
C GLU A 141 -10.71 4.62 10.49
N ASN A 142 -11.86 3.95 10.38
CA ASN A 142 -12.88 3.87 11.41
C ASN A 142 -13.36 5.24 11.96
N THR A 143 -13.44 6.24 11.09
CA THR A 143 -14.10 7.52 11.38
C THR A 143 -15.29 7.73 10.46
N ASP A 144 -16.21 8.61 10.84
CA ASP A 144 -17.28 9.05 9.97
C ASP A 144 -16.81 10.12 8.97
N TYR A 145 -17.71 10.53 8.09
CA TYR A 145 -17.45 11.57 7.09
C TYR A 145 -17.13 12.97 7.68
N LEU A 146 -17.36 13.19 8.98
CA LEU A 146 -16.97 14.40 9.72
C LEU A 146 -15.64 14.24 10.48
N ASN A 147 -14.98 13.08 10.35
CA ASN A 147 -13.79 12.67 11.10
C ASN A 147 -14.02 12.46 12.60
N ARG A 148 -15.22 12.02 12.99
CA ARG A 148 -15.52 11.58 14.35
C ARG A 148 -15.24 10.07 14.44
N PRO A 149 -14.59 9.59 15.50
CA PRO A 149 -14.30 8.17 15.66
C PRO A 149 -15.61 7.37 15.76
N CYS A 150 -15.69 6.29 15.00
CA CYS A 150 -16.73 5.29 15.18
C CYS A 150 -16.51 4.54 16.50
N LYS A 151 -17.59 4.03 17.11
CA LYS A 151 -17.49 3.17 18.28
C LYS A 151 -16.78 1.86 17.94
N GLU A 152 -16.11 1.25 18.92
CA GLU A 152 -15.40 -0.03 18.71
C GLU A 152 -16.35 -1.19 18.36
N ASP A 153 -17.58 -1.18 18.88
CA ASP A 153 -18.62 -2.19 18.64
C ASP A 153 -19.53 -1.87 17.44
N SER A 154 -19.33 -0.71 16.81
CA SER A 154 -19.96 -0.32 15.56
C SER A 154 -18.92 0.33 14.66
N PRO A 155 -17.99 -0.46 14.09
CA PRO A 155 -16.99 0.06 13.17
C PRO A 155 -17.64 0.52 11.86
N CYS A 156 -16.88 1.21 11.02
CA CYS A 156 -17.34 1.56 9.68
C CYS A 156 -17.52 0.31 8.82
N GLU A 157 -18.76 -0.13 8.65
CA GLU A 157 -19.09 -1.33 7.90
C GLU A 157 -20.36 -1.17 7.06
N LYS A 158 -20.56 -2.08 6.12
CA LYS A 158 -21.71 -2.06 5.22
C LYS A 158 -22.91 -2.65 5.96
N HIS A 159 -23.97 -1.87 6.09
CA HIS A 159 -25.23 -2.34 6.67
C HIS A 159 -26.35 -2.33 5.62
N ASN A 160 -27.17 -3.39 5.61
CA ASN A 160 -28.34 -3.53 4.75
C ASN A 160 -28.07 -3.31 3.25
N ASP A 161 -26.88 -3.71 2.78
CA ASP A 161 -26.46 -3.68 1.38
C ASP A 161 -26.31 -2.33 0.65
N TYR A 162 -26.63 -1.19 1.26
CA TYR A 162 -26.62 0.09 0.54
C TYR A 162 -25.50 1.06 0.94
N TYR A 163 -25.25 1.22 2.25
CA TYR A 163 -24.33 2.25 2.73
C TYR A 163 -23.44 1.71 3.84
N HIS A 164 -22.24 2.26 3.90
CA HIS A 164 -21.38 2.21 5.05
C HIS A 164 -21.76 3.32 6.02
N TRP A 165 -22.01 2.94 7.26
CA TRP A 165 -22.21 3.86 8.36
C TRP A 165 -21.65 3.23 9.62
N CYS A 166 -21.51 4.04 10.66
CA CYS A 166 -21.10 3.58 11.98
C CYS A 166 -21.83 4.39 13.05
N GLU A 167 -21.86 3.89 14.28
CA GLU A 167 -22.25 4.70 15.41
C GLU A 167 -21.11 5.60 15.87
N VAL A 168 -21.45 6.86 16.10
CA VAL A 168 -20.61 7.85 16.78
C VAL A 168 -21.35 8.29 18.04
N GLU A 169 -20.73 9.13 18.88
CA GLU A 169 -21.38 9.62 20.10
C GLU A 169 -22.79 10.19 19.81
N GLY A 170 -23.81 9.51 20.34
CA GLY A 170 -25.22 9.89 20.26
C GLY A 170 -25.89 9.82 18.88
N SER A 171 -25.24 9.29 17.84
CA SER A 171 -25.86 9.24 16.49
C SER A 171 -25.27 8.15 15.59
N GLN A 172 -26.02 7.75 14.56
CA GLN A 172 -25.49 7.01 13.41
C GLN A 172 -24.98 7.99 12.37
N SER A 173 -23.88 7.66 11.70
CA SER A 173 -23.21 8.56 10.75
C SER A 173 -22.63 7.80 9.57
N TYR A 174 -22.72 8.37 8.37
CA TYR A 174 -22.10 7.78 7.19
C TYR A 174 -20.59 7.75 7.32
N CYS A 175 -19.97 6.69 6.81
CA CYS A 175 -18.54 6.53 6.79
C CYS A 175 -18.12 5.91 5.46
N GLY A 176 -16.86 6.08 5.07
CA GLY A 176 -16.26 5.37 3.95
C GLY A 176 -15.13 4.48 4.47
N LEU A 177 -14.95 3.31 3.85
CA LEU A 177 -13.79 2.48 4.16
C LEU A 177 -12.50 3.23 3.80
N VAL A 178 -11.46 3.02 4.60
CA VAL A 178 -10.12 3.54 4.36
C VAL A 178 -9.17 2.36 4.50
N GLU A 179 -8.45 2.03 3.44
CA GLU A 179 -7.47 0.95 3.43
C GLU A 179 -6.07 1.52 3.18
N PRO A 180 -5.03 1.10 3.91
CA PRO A 180 -3.67 1.45 3.57
C PRO A 180 -3.31 0.97 2.17
N LYS A 181 -2.64 1.81 1.39
CA LYS A 181 -2.01 1.39 0.14
C LYS A 181 -0.91 0.38 0.46
N VAL A 182 -0.92 -0.73 -0.29
CA VAL A 182 0.13 -1.75 -0.18
C VAL A 182 1.47 -1.16 -0.64
N PHE A 183 1.44 -0.44 -1.77
CA PHE A 183 2.55 0.33 -2.33
C PHE A 183 2.03 1.67 -2.87
N VAL A 184 2.92 2.66 -2.98
CA VAL A 184 2.62 3.93 -3.63
C VAL A 184 3.22 3.91 -5.03
N HIS A 185 2.38 4.13 -6.03
CA HIS A 185 2.82 4.22 -7.41
C HIS A 185 3.15 5.66 -7.76
N ARG A 186 4.19 5.84 -8.57
CA ARG A 186 4.43 7.09 -9.28
C ARG A 186 4.19 6.92 -10.77
N THR A 187 4.01 8.04 -11.44
CA THR A 187 3.98 8.12 -12.88
C THR A 187 5.39 8.17 -13.45
N HIS A 188 5.50 8.04 -14.77
CA HIS A 188 6.77 8.24 -15.47
C HIS A 188 7.33 9.66 -15.32
N TYR A 189 6.51 10.68 -15.06
CA TYR A 189 6.96 12.03 -14.69
C TYR A 189 7.22 12.21 -13.18
N ASN A 190 7.23 11.11 -12.42
CA ASN A 190 7.49 11.09 -10.99
C ASN A 190 6.39 11.74 -10.14
N ASN A 191 5.20 11.98 -10.71
CA ASN A 191 4.01 12.41 -9.96
C ASN A 191 3.45 11.25 -9.15
N TYR A 192 2.84 11.52 -7.99
CA TYR A 192 2.19 10.47 -7.20
C TYR A 192 0.87 10.06 -7.84
N CYS A 193 0.65 8.74 -7.94
CA CYS A 193 -0.65 8.20 -8.27
C CYS A 193 -1.60 8.36 -7.08
N PHE A 194 -2.76 8.96 -7.36
CA PHE A 194 -3.87 9.07 -6.44
C PHE A 194 -4.47 7.69 -6.14
N ASP A 195 -4.67 6.87 -7.18
CA ASP A 195 -5.15 5.49 -7.11
C ASP A 195 -4.02 4.48 -7.37
N ASP A 196 -4.37 3.18 -7.36
CA ASP A 196 -3.46 2.12 -7.76
C ASP A 196 -3.17 2.22 -9.27
N CYS A 197 -2.00 1.75 -9.71
CA CYS A 197 -1.70 1.68 -11.13
C CYS A 197 -2.54 0.58 -11.79
N GLU A 198 -3.47 0.96 -12.67
CA GLU A 198 -4.44 0.04 -13.27
C GLU A 198 -4.25 -0.12 -14.77
N TYR A 199 -4.64 -1.28 -15.30
CA TYR A 199 -4.60 -1.56 -16.72
C TYR A 199 -5.78 -0.93 -17.47
N TYR A 200 -5.47 -0.17 -18.51
CA TYR A 200 -6.44 0.44 -19.40
C TYR A 200 -6.61 -0.39 -20.69
N GLU A 201 -7.64 -1.23 -20.71
CA GLU A 201 -7.92 -2.20 -21.79
C GLU A 201 -7.92 -1.56 -23.19
N SER A 202 -8.52 -0.37 -23.37
CA SER A 202 -8.59 0.28 -24.69
C SER A 202 -7.26 0.87 -25.17
N GLY A 203 -6.30 1.05 -24.26
CA GLY A 203 -4.98 1.60 -24.58
C GLY A 203 -3.86 0.57 -24.61
N ASP A 204 -4.07 -0.61 -24.03
CA ASP A 204 -3.05 -1.65 -23.84
C ASP A 204 -1.85 -1.15 -23.02
N TYR A 205 -2.13 -0.45 -21.91
CA TYR A 205 -1.11 0.03 -20.99
C TYR A 205 -1.67 0.32 -19.58
N TYR A 206 -0.76 0.46 -18.62
CA TYR A 206 -1.04 0.84 -17.25
C TYR A 206 -1.00 2.37 -17.07
N ARG A 207 -1.97 2.88 -16.33
CA ARG A 207 -2.09 4.30 -15.99
C ARG A 207 -2.68 4.47 -14.61
N CYS A 208 -2.47 5.65 -14.04
CA CYS A 208 -3.09 6.06 -12.80
C CYS A 208 -3.56 7.50 -12.90
N ASN A 209 -4.47 7.88 -12.02
CA ASN A 209 -4.93 9.24 -11.86
C ASN A 209 -3.97 10.01 -10.95
N ILE A 210 -3.65 11.25 -11.28
CA ILE A 210 -2.83 12.17 -10.44
C ILE A 210 -3.69 13.17 -9.65
N GLY A 211 -5.01 12.97 -9.58
CA GLY A 211 -5.96 13.75 -8.77
C GLY A 211 -6.44 15.08 -9.38
N ASN A 212 -5.92 15.47 -10.55
CA ASN A 212 -6.19 16.76 -11.20
C ASN A 212 -7.09 16.58 -12.46
N THR A 213 -7.72 17.65 -12.95
CA THR A 213 -8.59 17.60 -14.15
C THR A 213 -7.80 17.12 -15.38
N ASN A 214 -8.20 15.98 -15.97
CA ASN A 214 -7.51 15.20 -17.03
C ASN A 214 -6.24 14.42 -16.60
N GLY A 215 -6.07 14.19 -15.30
CA GLY A 215 -4.83 13.68 -14.71
C GLY A 215 -4.50 12.19 -14.92
N TRP A 216 -4.73 11.59 -16.08
CA TRP A 216 -4.25 10.22 -16.31
C TRP A 216 -2.83 10.23 -16.85
N GLU A 217 -1.92 9.53 -16.18
CA GLU A 217 -0.52 9.40 -16.59
C GLU A 217 -0.07 7.94 -16.55
N LEU A 218 0.97 7.62 -17.34
CA LEU A 218 1.57 6.28 -17.37
C LEU A 218 2.27 5.99 -16.04
N CYS A 219 2.04 4.79 -15.50
CA CYS A 219 2.64 4.27 -14.28
C CYS A 219 3.05 2.81 -14.48
N SER A 220 3.68 2.21 -13.47
CA SER A 220 4.04 0.79 -13.48
C SER A 220 3.21 0.00 -12.46
N PRO A 221 2.71 -1.19 -12.83
CA PRO A 221 1.96 -2.06 -11.90
C PRO A 221 2.87 -2.69 -10.83
N GLU A 222 4.15 -2.87 -11.15
CA GLU A 222 5.15 -3.52 -10.30
C GLU A 222 6.50 -2.78 -10.41
N VAL A 223 7.39 -3.06 -9.47
CA VAL A 223 8.77 -2.57 -9.49
C VAL A 223 9.47 -3.09 -10.75
N ASP A 224 10.20 -2.21 -11.44
CA ASP A 224 11.00 -2.57 -12.62
C ASP A 224 10.18 -3.24 -13.73
N VAL A 225 8.95 -2.77 -13.93
CA VAL A 225 8.08 -3.11 -15.06
C VAL A 225 7.72 -1.83 -15.79
N ALA A 226 7.77 -1.84 -17.12
CA ALA A 226 7.34 -0.72 -17.94
C ALA A 226 5.81 -0.57 -17.97
N TYR A 227 5.34 0.58 -18.43
CA TYR A 227 3.93 0.93 -18.51
C TYR A 227 3.09 -0.01 -19.38
N ASN A 228 3.72 -0.79 -20.26
CA ASN A 228 3.07 -1.81 -21.09
C ASN A 228 3.16 -3.23 -20.49
N GLY A 229 3.60 -3.35 -19.23
CA GLY A 229 3.70 -4.64 -18.53
C GLY A 229 4.96 -5.45 -18.83
N HIS A 230 5.86 -4.96 -19.69
CA HIS A 230 7.12 -5.64 -19.98
C HIS A 230 8.13 -5.38 -18.86
N ALA A 231 8.85 -6.41 -18.42
CA ALA A 231 9.88 -6.26 -17.41
C ALA A 231 11.02 -5.35 -17.93
N CYS A 232 11.55 -4.52 -17.05
CA CYS A 232 12.79 -3.81 -17.30
C CYS A 232 13.97 -4.79 -17.32
N HIS A 233 15.00 -4.47 -18.08
CA HIS A 233 16.24 -5.22 -18.09
C HIS A 233 16.92 -5.15 -16.72
N SER A 234 17.57 -6.25 -16.31
CA SER A 234 18.16 -6.41 -14.97
C SER A 234 19.34 -5.48 -14.69
N ASP A 235 19.91 -4.82 -15.70
CA ASP A 235 20.96 -3.78 -15.53
C ASP A 235 20.45 -2.35 -15.77
N HIS A 236 19.17 -2.19 -16.12
CA HIS A 236 18.56 -0.91 -16.47
C HIS A 236 17.16 -0.79 -15.87
N PHE A 237 17.12 -0.83 -14.53
CA PHE A 237 15.93 -0.67 -13.70
C PHE A 237 15.14 0.61 -14.00
N CYS A 238 13.89 0.69 -13.52
CA CYS A 238 13.08 1.87 -13.73
C CYS A 238 13.70 3.12 -13.07
N GLY A 239 14.00 4.15 -13.85
CA GLY A 239 14.59 5.37 -13.31
C GLY A 239 14.77 6.48 -14.34
N LEU A 240 15.29 7.62 -13.89
CA LEU A 240 15.44 8.81 -14.73
C LEU A 240 16.52 8.65 -15.82
N HIS A 241 17.63 7.96 -15.53
CA HIS A 241 18.75 7.73 -16.47
C HIS A 241 19.17 9.00 -17.26
N GLY A 242 19.31 10.12 -16.54
CA GLY A 242 19.67 11.43 -17.12
C GLY A 242 18.55 12.13 -17.90
N LYS A 243 17.31 11.63 -17.83
CA LYS A 243 16.10 12.25 -18.40
C LYS A 243 15.25 12.89 -17.31
N THR A 244 14.25 13.66 -17.74
CA THR A 244 13.21 14.24 -16.86
C THR A 244 12.05 13.29 -16.58
N TYR A 245 12.09 12.09 -17.15
CA TYR A 245 11.08 11.05 -17.00
C TYR A 245 11.75 9.71 -16.71
N ASN A 246 11.01 8.83 -16.04
CA ASN A 246 11.43 7.49 -15.70
C ASN A 246 11.17 6.53 -16.88
N TRP A 247 12.15 5.70 -17.19
CA TRP A 247 12.08 4.71 -18.26
C TRP A 247 13.05 3.56 -18.00
N CYS A 248 12.91 2.49 -18.78
CA CYS A 248 13.85 1.38 -18.79
C CYS A 248 13.94 0.71 -20.15
N TRP A 249 15.03 0.00 -20.41
CA TRP A 249 15.08 -0.98 -21.50
C TRP A 249 14.23 -2.19 -21.12
N THR A 250 13.45 -2.69 -22.08
CA THR A 250 12.62 -3.91 -21.97
C THR A 250 13.16 -5.04 -22.85
N SER A 251 14.01 -4.69 -23.81
CA SER A 251 14.83 -5.59 -24.62
C SER A 251 16.05 -4.82 -25.11
N GLU A 252 16.94 -5.48 -25.86
CA GLU A 252 18.13 -4.88 -26.49
C GLU A 252 17.81 -3.67 -27.39
N THR A 253 16.59 -3.60 -27.93
CA THR A 253 16.21 -2.57 -28.91
C THR A 253 14.98 -1.77 -28.51
N GLU A 254 14.26 -2.17 -27.45
CA GLU A 254 13.00 -1.56 -27.05
C GLU A 254 13.06 -1.01 -25.63
N HIS A 255 12.58 0.22 -25.46
CA HIS A 255 12.43 0.84 -24.15
C HIS A 255 10.97 1.15 -23.83
N GLY A 256 10.65 1.21 -22.55
CA GLY A 256 9.34 1.62 -22.06
C GLY A 256 9.45 2.72 -21.02
N TYR A 257 8.47 3.62 -21.00
CA TYR A 257 8.25 4.47 -19.82
C TYR A 257 7.89 3.60 -18.63
N CYS A 258 8.26 4.03 -17.43
CA CYS A 258 7.95 3.30 -16.22
C CYS A 258 7.77 4.30 -15.07
N GLY A 259 7.05 3.93 -14.03
CA GLY A 259 6.87 4.72 -12.82
C GLY A 259 7.47 3.99 -11.62
N PRO A 260 8.27 4.66 -10.78
CA PRO A 260 8.76 4.05 -9.54
C PRO A 260 7.61 3.55 -8.64
N VAL A 261 7.79 2.37 -8.06
CA VAL A 261 6.88 1.83 -7.03
C VAL A 261 7.58 1.95 -5.69
N GLU A 262 7.02 2.77 -4.81
CA GLU A 262 7.57 3.09 -3.50
C GLU A 262 6.90 2.29 -2.39
N ALA A 263 7.62 2.16 -1.27
CA ALA A 263 7.07 1.59 -0.07
C ALA A 263 5.84 2.38 0.41
N ALA A 264 4.91 1.67 1.03
CA ALA A 264 3.79 2.21 1.77
C ALA A 264 3.64 1.37 3.05
N GLU A 265 2.50 0.71 3.25
CA GLU A 265 2.43 -0.33 4.29
C GLU A 265 3.43 -1.47 4.04
N CYS A 266 3.66 -1.81 2.76
CA CYS A 266 4.63 -2.81 2.36
C CYS A 266 5.86 -2.20 1.69
N SER A 267 6.96 -2.94 1.74
CA SER A 267 8.23 -2.63 1.09
C SER A 267 8.84 -3.91 0.52
N TYR A 268 9.56 -3.77 -0.59
CA TYR A 268 10.44 -4.83 -1.07
C TYR A 268 11.77 -4.77 -0.34
N ILE A 269 12.22 -5.92 0.15
CA ILE A 269 13.58 -6.08 0.68
C ILE A 269 14.33 -7.15 -0.12
N THR A 270 15.65 -7.03 -0.19
CA THR A 270 16.52 -8.08 -0.71
C THR A 270 16.69 -9.16 0.34
N SER A 271 16.43 -10.43 -0.02
CA SER A 271 16.69 -11.55 0.89
C SER A 271 18.18 -11.61 1.27
N THR A 272 18.51 -11.26 2.51
CA THR A 272 19.87 -11.35 3.07
C THR A 272 20.30 -12.81 3.31
N ASN A 273 19.34 -13.75 3.33
CA ASN A 273 19.58 -15.16 3.63
C ASN A 273 20.04 -15.98 2.43
N SER A 274 20.33 -15.35 1.28
CA SER A 274 20.97 -15.98 0.12
C SER A 274 22.46 -16.27 0.38
N SER A 275 22.79 -16.95 1.48
CA SER A 275 24.09 -17.57 1.71
C SER A 275 24.21 -18.95 1.02
N SER A 276 23.17 -19.41 0.31
CA SER A 276 23.23 -20.66 -0.46
C SER A 276 23.74 -20.41 -1.89
N ARG A 277 25.08 -20.48 -2.06
CA ARG A 277 25.89 -20.99 -3.21
C ARG A 277 25.34 -21.10 -4.66
N ASN A 278 24.28 -20.38 -5.05
CA ASN A 278 23.87 -20.24 -6.44
C ASN A 278 24.02 -18.76 -6.80
N SER A 279 25.24 -18.37 -7.20
CA SER A 279 25.62 -16.99 -7.52
C SER A 279 24.95 -16.41 -8.77
N ASP A 280 24.12 -17.18 -9.47
CA ASP A 280 23.58 -16.78 -10.78
C ASP A 280 22.08 -16.46 -10.73
N ASN A 281 21.43 -16.58 -9.57
CA ASN A 281 20.05 -16.15 -9.40
C ASN A 281 20.03 -14.81 -8.68
N GLU A 282 19.51 -13.79 -9.37
CA GLU A 282 19.20 -12.47 -8.83
C GLU A 282 18.59 -12.59 -7.41
N PRO A 283 19.04 -11.78 -6.43
CA PRO A 283 18.57 -11.92 -5.06
C PRO A 283 17.05 -11.74 -5.02
N GLN A 284 16.33 -12.74 -4.52
CA GLN A 284 14.87 -12.70 -4.44
C GLN A 284 14.44 -11.48 -3.62
N LYS A 285 13.70 -10.57 -4.27
CA LYS A 285 12.98 -9.49 -3.60
C LYS A 285 11.80 -10.12 -2.88
N ILE A 286 11.71 -9.94 -1.57
CA ILE A 286 10.57 -10.40 -0.77
C ILE A 286 9.75 -9.19 -0.28
N VAL A 287 8.45 -9.38 -0.16
CA VAL A 287 7.54 -8.33 0.34
C VAL A 287 7.43 -8.45 1.85
N ILE A 288 7.65 -7.34 2.55
CA ILE A 288 7.37 -7.21 3.99
C ILE A 288 6.39 -6.07 4.17
N CYS A 289 5.35 -6.31 4.95
CA CYS A 289 4.33 -5.33 5.31
C CYS A 289 4.32 -5.10 6.81
N THR A 290 4.28 -3.85 7.23
CA THR A 290 4.27 -3.47 8.66
C THR A 290 3.02 -2.64 8.96
N ARG A 291 2.21 -3.12 9.89
CA ARG A 291 1.03 -2.41 10.40
C ARG A 291 1.01 -2.39 11.92
N VAL A 292 0.30 -1.43 12.50
CA VAL A 292 0.01 -1.40 13.93
C VAL A 292 -1.44 -1.78 14.13
N ASP A 293 -1.69 -2.74 15.00
CA ASP A 293 -3.02 -3.23 15.35
C ASP A 293 -3.14 -3.29 16.87
N LYS A 294 -4.05 -2.48 17.45
CA LYS A 294 -4.26 -2.39 18.90
C LYS A 294 -2.97 -2.21 19.71
N GLY A 295 -2.08 -1.34 19.20
CA GLY A 295 -0.79 -1.04 19.82
C GLY A 295 0.31 -2.09 19.60
N LYS A 296 0.00 -3.23 18.96
CA LYS A 296 0.99 -4.25 18.60
C LYS A 296 1.48 -4.02 17.18
N ILE A 297 2.77 -4.23 16.96
CA ILE A 297 3.37 -4.15 15.63
C ILE A 297 3.20 -5.52 14.99
N ILE A 298 2.43 -5.56 13.92
CA ILE A 298 2.20 -6.75 13.13
C ILE A 298 3.07 -6.66 11.89
N ILE A 299 3.99 -7.62 11.73
CA ILE A 299 4.82 -7.74 10.55
C ILE A 299 4.34 -8.94 9.75
N THR A 300 3.99 -8.70 8.50
CA THR A 300 3.57 -9.73 7.56
C THR A 300 4.68 -9.93 6.53
N HIS A 301 5.14 -11.15 6.38
CA HIS A 301 6.19 -11.53 5.44
C HIS A 301 5.61 -12.38 4.32
N PHE A 302 5.98 -12.07 3.08
CA PHE A 302 5.67 -12.92 1.95
C PHE A 302 6.91 -13.76 1.65
N SER A 303 6.80 -15.07 1.81
CA SER A 303 7.84 -16.01 1.43
C SER A 303 7.44 -16.74 0.14
N ALA A 304 8.38 -16.83 -0.80
CA ALA A 304 8.16 -17.41 -2.11
C ALA A 304 8.86 -18.77 -2.24
N GLU A 305 8.10 -19.82 -2.46
CA GLU A 305 8.61 -21.15 -2.78
C GLU A 305 8.47 -21.41 -4.28
N PRO A 306 9.57 -21.45 -5.06
CA PRO A 306 9.51 -21.71 -6.49
C PRO A 306 8.76 -23.00 -6.82
N ALA A 307 7.73 -22.88 -7.67
CA ALA A 307 6.83 -24.00 -7.97
C ALA A 307 6.55 -24.10 -9.47
N SER A 308 7.58 -23.90 -10.31
CA SER A 308 7.45 -23.81 -11.78
C SER A 308 6.82 -25.02 -12.48
N ARG A 309 6.78 -26.20 -11.83
CA ARG A 309 6.08 -27.39 -12.32
C ARG A 309 4.59 -27.40 -11.97
N ASP A 310 4.22 -26.80 -10.85
CA ASP A 310 2.87 -26.79 -10.29
C ASP A 310 2.13 -25.47 -10.59
N ILE A 311 2.86 -24.43 -10.98
CA ILE A 311 2.36 -23.13 -11.39
C ILE A 311 2.81 -22.87 -12.83
N THR A 312 1.84 -22.89 -13.74
CA THR A 312 2.07 -22.62 -15.17
C THR A 312 2.31 -21.13 -15.39
N ASP A 313 2.89 -20.79 -16.54
CA ASP A 313 3.03 -19.40 -16.94
C ASP A 313 1.65 -18.83 -17.28
N GLY A 314 1.25 -17.83 -16.50
CA GLY A 314 -0.02 -17.14 -16.62
C GLY A 314 0.12 -15.67 -16.97
N ILE A 315 1.32 -15.19 -17.35
CA ILE A 315 1.57 -13.75 -17.49
C ILE A 315 0.67 -13.09 -18.55
N GLN A 316 0.31 -13.82 -19.61
CA GLN A 316 -0.65 -13.39 -20.62
C GLN A 316 -2.07 -13.15 -20.08
N PHE A 317 -2.38 -13.69 -18.90
CA PHE A 317 -3.65 -13.49 -18.21
C PHE A 317 -3.56 -12.46 -17.07
N ARG A 318 -2.44 -11.72 -16.94
CA ARG A 318 -2.21 -10.75 -15.86
C ARG A 318 -3.39 -9.81 -15.63
N HIS A 319 -3.88 -9.17 -16.68
CA HIS A 319 -5.01 -8.24 -16.59
C HIS A 319 -6.30 -8.93 -16.11
N GLU A 320 -6.53 -10.17 -16.54
CA GLU A 320 -7.68 -10.95 -16.08
C GLU A 320 -7.51 -11.38 -14.62
N VAL A 321 -6.28 -11.72 -14.20
CA VAL A 321 -5.94 -11.99 -12.79
C VAL A 321 -6.20 -10.75 -11.92
N GLU A 322 -5.75 -9.57 -12.33
CA GLU A 322 -5.99 -8.30 -11.61
C GLU A 322 -7.50 -8.00 -11.46
N LYS A 323 -8.27 -8.19 -12.54
CA LYS A 323 -9.72 -8.01 -12.53
C LYS A 323 -10.47 -9.04 -11.68
N LEU A 324 -9.91 -10.24 -11.56
CA LEU A 324 -10.47 -11.33 -10.75
C LEU A 324 -10.15 -11.12 -9.26
N THR A 325 -8.91 -10.72 -8.94
CA THR A 325 -8.46 -10.47 -7.56
C THR A 325 -9.01 -9.16 -7.00
N SER A 326 -9.32 -8.16 -7.82
CA SER A 326 -10.00 -6.93 -7.36
C SER A 326 -11.37 -7.21 -6.73
N LYS A 327 -12.00 -8.33 -7.09
CA LYS A 327 -13.27 -8.81 -6.51
C LYS A 327 -13.10 -9.69 -5.27
N TRP A 328 -11.85 -10.00 -4.89
CA TRP A 328 -11.57 -10.86 -3.74
C TRP A 328 -11.95 -10.17 -2.43
N HIS A 329 -12.71 -10.87 -1.59
CA HIS A 329 -13.03 -10.49 -0.22
C HIS A 329 -12.80 -11.69 0.70
N ASN A 330 -12.43 -11.43 1.95
CA ASN A 330 -12.11 -12.50 2.89
C ASN A 330 -13.31 -13.34 3.33
N GLU A 331 -14.54 -12.91 3.04
CA GLU A 331 -15.75 -13.70 3.24
C GLU A 331 -15.75 -15.01 2.42
N TYR A 332 -14.93 -15.09 1.36
CA TYR A 332 -14.73 -16.33 0.61
C TYR A 332 -13.85 -17.35 1.34
N LEU A 333 -13.13 -16.95 2.38
CA LEU A 333 -12.32 -17.86 3.20
C LEU A 333 -13.23 -18.61 4.17
N VAL A 334 -13.49 -19.87 3.85
CA VAL A 334 -14.26 -20.81 4.67
C VAL A 334 -13.44 -22.05 4.94
N ASP A 335 -13.82 -22.85 5.93
CA ASP A 335 -13.01 -24.01 6.35
C ASP A 335 -13.09 -25.21 5.37
N GLU A 336 -13.97 -25.11 4.37
CA GLU A 336 -14.25 -26.15 3.39
C GLU A 336 -13.67 -25.79 2.02
N ALA A 337 -13.18 -26.78 1.27
CA ALA A 337 -12.74 -26.57 -0.10
C ALA A 337 -13.93 -26.13 -0.99
N ARG A 338 -13.74 -25.08 -1.79
CA ARG A 338 -14.75 -24.52 -2.70
C ARG A 338 -14.12 -24.13 -4.02
N SER A 339 -14.81 -24.38 -5.14
CA SER A 339 -14.34 -24.01 -6.48
C SER A 339 -15.25 -22.95 -7.08
N ASN A 340 -14.72 -22.17 -8.02
CA ASN A 340 -15.44 -21.08 -8.68
C ASN A 340 -15.97 -20.03 -7.70
N LEU A 341 -15.21 -19.71 -6.66
CA LEU A 341 -15.55 -18.63 -5.72
C LEU A 341 -15.72 -17.30 -6.46
N ILE A 342 -14.83 -17.07 -7.42
CA ILE A 342 -14.88 -15.98 -8.39
C ILE A 342 -14.47 -16.58 -9.73
N SER A 343 -15.13 -16.22 -10.82
CA SER A 343 -14.80 -16.73 -12.15
C SER A 343 -14.87 -15.65 -13.23
N SER A 344 -14.10 -15.88 -14.28
CA SER A 344 -14.12 -15.16 -15.54
C SER A 344 -14.17 -16.17 -16.69
N ALA A 345 -13.98 -15.72 -17.94
CA ALA A 345 -13.98 -16.62 -19.09
C ALA A 345 -12.84 -17.65 -19.00
N ASN A 346 -11.62 -17.20 -18.70
CA ASN A 346 -10.43 -18.06 -18.75
C ASN A 346 -9.95 -18.50 -17.37
N LEU A 347 -10.37 -17.84 -16.29
CA LEU A 347 -9.85 -18.06 -14.95
C LEU A 347 -10.95 -18.28 -13.91
N ARG A 348 -10.55 -18.88 -12.79
CA ARG A 348 -11.35 -18.98 -11.57
C ARG A 348 -10.47 -18.96 -10.33
N VAL A 349 -11.03 -18.48 -9.22
CA VAL A 349 -10.47 -18.66 -7.88
C VAL A 349 -11.08 -19.91 -7.25
N ASP A 350 -10.22 -20.81 -6.80
CA ASP A 350 -10.56 -22.02 -6.07
C ASP A 350 -9.89 -21.99 -4.69
N LEU A 351 -10.66 -22.29 -3.64
CA LEU A 351 -10.16 -22.61 -2.30
C LEU A 351 -9.98 -24.12 -2.18
N GLN A 352 -8.75 -24.56 -1.97
CA GLN A 352 -8.43 -25.97 -1.73
C GLN A 352 -8.46 -26.29 -0.24
N SER A 353 -8.32 -27.58 0.09
CA SER A 353 -8.22 -28.01 1.47
C SER A 353 -7.15 -27.20 2.22
N PRO A 354 -7.47 -26.71 3.44
CA PRO A 354 -6.49 -26.03 4.27
C PRO A 354 -5.27 -26.92 4.53
N ILE A 355 -4.12 -26.29 4.71
CA ILE A 355 -2.87 -26.99 5.07
C ILE A 355 -2.39 -26.57 6.44
N ILE A 356 -1.55 -27.38 7.06
CA ILE A 356 -0.84 -26.99 8.28
C ILE A 356 0.53 -26.44 7.90
N HIS A 357 0.81 -25.20 8.29
CA HIS A 357 2.09 -24.54 8.12
C HIS A 357 2.43 -23.78 9.42
N ASN A 358 3.66 -23.89 9.92
CA ASN A 358 4.10 -23.29 11.19
C ASN A 358 3.14 -23.56 12.37
N ASN A 359 2.62 -24.79 12.47
CA ASN A 359 1.64 -25.21 13.48
C ASN A 359 0.31 -24.42 13.49
N GLN A 360 -0.01 -23.72 12.41
CA GLN A 360 -1.27 -23.04 12.20
C GLN A 360 -1.94 -23.51 10.91
N THR A 361 -3.26 -23.39 10.83
CA THR A 361 -4.02 -23.69 9.62
C THR A 361 -3.93 -22.53 8.64
N TYR A 362 -3.53 -22.83 7.41
CA TYR A 362 -3.45 -21.88 6.30
C TYR A 362 -4.52 -22.24 5.26
N TYR A 363 -5.26 -21.23 4.83
CA TYR A 363 -6.10 -21.33 3.64
C TYR A 363 -5.20 -21.46 2.41
N ASN A 364 -5.57 -22.34 1.48
CA ASN A 364 -4.82 -22.61 0.26
C ASN A 364 -5.63 -22.17 -0.95
N VAL A 365 -5.37 -20.96 -1.46
CA VAL A 365 -6.18 -20.32 -2.48
C VAL A 365 -5.43 -20.31 -3.81
N HIS A 366 -6.10 -20.72 -4.89
CA HIS A 366 -5.53 -20.87 -6.22
C HIS A 366 -6.30 -20.04 -7.24
N ILE A 367 -5.58 -19.43 -8.17
CA ILE A 367 -6.15 -18.99 -9.44
C ILE A 367 -5.82 -20.04 -10.49
N ARG A 368 -6.84 -20.53 -11.21
CA ARG A 368 -6.73 -21.63 -12.17
C ARG A 368 -7.39 -21.31 -13.49
N LEU A 369 -6.85 -21.90 -14.56
CA LEU A 369 -7.41 -21.86 -15.90
C LEU A 369 -8.71 -22.68 -15.99
N ASN A 370 -9.69 -22.15 -16.72
CA ASN A 370 -10.95 -22.80 -17.09
C ASN A 370 -10.77 -23.76 -18.27
N LYS A 371 -9.77 -24.64 -18.17
CA LYS A 371 -9.52 -25.70 -19.13
C LYS A 371 -9.33 -27.03 -18.43
N ALA A 372 -9.65 -28.12 -19.14
CA ALA A 372 -9.32 -29.45 -18.68
C ALA A 372 -7.80 -29.58 -18.48
N ARG A 373 -7.39 -30.11 -17.33
CA ARG A 373 -5.99 -30.37 -17.03
C ARG A 373 -5.50 -31.52 -17.91
N ARG A 374 -4.45 -31.30 -18.69
CA ARG A 374 -3.75 -32.36 -19.41
C ARG A 374 -2.71 -33.03 -18.50
N ALA A 375 -2.34 -34.27 -18.82
CA ALA A 375 -1.30 -34.97 -18.07
C ALA A 375 0.00 -34.15 -18.09
N ARG A 376 0.63 -34.00 -16.91
CA ARG A 376 1.87 -33.23 -16.70
C ARG A 376 1.76 -31.70 -16.93
N GLU A 377 0.57 -31.18 -17.21
CA GLU A 377 0.33 -29.73 -17.23
C GLU A 377 -0.32 -29.29 -15.91
N SER A 378 0.03 -28.10 -15.45
CA SER A 378 -0.72 -27.40 -14.40
C SER A 378 -1.73 -26.44 -15.02
N THR A 379 -2.87 -26.29 -14.35
CA THR A 379 -3.84 -25.22 -14.63
C THR A 379 -3.73 -24.07 -13.65
N THR A 380 -2.93 -24.19 -12.59
CA THR A 380 -2.74 -23.12 -11.59
C THR A 380 -1.80 -22.06 -12.15
N VAL A 381 -2.23 -20.79 -12.14
CA VAL A 381 -1.40 -19.64 -12.55
C VAL A 381 -0.90 -18.82 -11.37
N SER A 382 -1.55 -18.95 -10.20
CA SER A 382 -1.16 -18.26 -8.97
C SER A 382 -1.69 -19.04 -7.76
N GLN A 383 -0.91 -19.10 -6.68
CA GLN A 383 -1.21 -19.83 -5.45
C GLN A 383 -0.75 -19.03 -4.22
N VAL A 384 -1.69 -18.80 -3.30
CA VAL A 384 -1.48 -18.07 -2.04
C VAL A 384 -1.88 -18.95 -0.87
N LEU A 385 -1.01 -18.99 0.14
CA LEU A 385 -1.23 -19.68 1.39
C LEU A 385 -1.22 -18.66 2.52
N ALA A 386 -2.35 -18.51 3.22
CA ALA A 386 -2.51 -17.45 4.20
C ALA A 386 -3.23 -17.95 5.47
N PRO A 387 -2.79 -17.52 6.67
CA PRO A 387 -3.53 -17.79 7.90
C PRO A 387 -4.80 -16.93 7.98
N GLN A 388 -5.64 -17.23 8.96
CA GLN A 388 -6.79 -16.39 9.29
C GLN A 388 -6.36 -14.99 9.75
N GLY A 389 -7.17 -13.96 9.44
CA GLY A 389 -6.97 -12.59 9.90
C GLY A 389 -6.09 -11.70 9.01
N ILE A 390 -5.58 -12.22 7.90
CA ILE A 390 -4.85 -11.43 6.91
C ILE A 390 -5.81 -10.49 6.16
N PRO A 391 -5.52 -9.17 6.03
CA PRO A 391 -6.34 -8.26 5.24
C PRO A 391 -6.48 -8.68 3.78
N ALA A 392 -7.67 -8.52 3.19
CA ALA A 392 -7.96 -8.94 1.81
C ALA A 392 -6.99 -8.36 0.78
N ARG A 393 -6.62 -7.09 0.93
CA ARG A 393 -5.63 -6.41 0.05
C ARG A 393 -4.25 -7.07 0.04
N LEU A 394 -3.81 -7.73 1.12
CA LEU A 394 -2.54 -8.48 1.14
C LEU A 394 -2.67 -9.80 0.38
N ILE A 395 -3.82 -10.46 0.46
CA ILE A 395 -4.11 -11.66 -0.35
C ILE A 395 -4.15 -11.30 -1.84
N ARG A 396 -4.81 -10.18 -2.21
CA ARG A 396 -4.79 -9.64 -3.58
C ARG A 396 -3.36 -9.42 -4.06
N ARG A 397 -2.51 -8.81 -3.22
CA ARG A 397 -1.10 -8.59 -3.56
C ARG A 397 -0.35 -9.91 -3.74
N ALA A 398 -0.52 -10.87 -2.83
CA ALA A 398 0.15 -12.15 -2.88
C ALA A 398 -0.16 -12.94 -4.16
N PHE A 399 -1.37 -12.80 -4.71
CA PHE A 399 -1.70 -13.40 -6.01
C PHE A 399 -0.84 -12.83 -7.15
N MET A 400 -0.57 -11.53 -7.14
CA MET A 400 0.28 -10.89 -8.15
C MET A 400 1.74 -11.31 -8.00
N GLU A 401 2.24 -11.35 -6.76
CA GLU A 401 3.59 -11.87 -6.48
C GLU A 401 3.74 -13.33 -6.93
N SER A 402 2.74 -14.17 -6.65
CA SER A 402 2.74 -15.58 -7.06
C SER A 402 2.71 -15.74 -8.59
N LEU A 403 1.91 -14.92 -9.28
CA LEU A 403 1.82 -14.91 -10.74
C LEU A 403 3.19 -14.56 -11.36
N GLN A 404 3.80 -13.47 -10.88
CA GLN A 404 5.06 -12.96 -11.39
C GLN A 404 6.22 -13.93 -11.14
N MET A 405 6.30 -14.49 -9.92
CA MET A 405 7.41 -15.36 -9.52
C MET A 405 7.21 -16.84 -9.92
N ARG A 406 6.00 -17.22 -10.37
CA ARG A 406 5.58 -18.62 -10.56
C ARG A 406 5.89 -19.48 -9.33
N ALA A 407 5.56 -18.92 -8.17
CA ALA A 407 5.90 -19.45 -6.85
C ALA A 407 4.67 -19.55 -5.96
N ARG A 408 4.71 -20.46 -4.99
CA ARG A 408 3.75 -20.47 -3.89
C ARG A 408 4.11 -19.33 -2.96
N ILE A 409 3.17 -18.43 -2.70
CA ILE A 409 3.38 -17.33 -1.76
C ILE A 409 2.74 -17.71 -0.43
N TYR A 410 3.55 -17.82 0.62
CA TYR A 410 3.09 -17.95 1.98
C TYR A 410 3.07 -16.57 2.62
N ILE A 411 1.96 -16.25 3.29
CA ILE A 411 1.80 -15.03 4.08
C ILE A 411 2.01 -15.40 5.54
N ASP A 412 3.15 -15.05 6.09
CA ASP A 412 3.50 -15.34 7.49
C ASP A 412 3.37 -14.09 8.35
N VAL A 413 2.84 -14.24 9.56
CA VAL A 413 2.63 -13.11 10.49
C VAL A 413 3.48 -13.29 11.73
N SER A 414 4.20 -12.24 12.09
CA SER A 414 4.85 -12.12 13.38
C SER A 414 4.32 -10.88 14.11
N THR A 415 4.40 -10.89 15.43
CA THR A 415 4.01 -9.78 16.27
C THR A 415 5.19 -9.36 17.12
N LEU A 416 5.54 -8.08 17.08
CA LEU A 416 6.46 -7.47 18.02
C LEU A 416 5.64 -6.70 19.07
N ASN A 417 5.94 -6.97 20.34
CA ASN A 417 5.32 -6.25 21.45
C ASN A 417 5.86 -4.83 21.56
N GLU A 418 7.13 -4.62 21.18
CA GLU A 418 7.79 -3.33 21.23
C GLU A 418 8.73 -3.17 20.02
N CYS A 419 8.69 -1.95 19.50
CA CYS A 419 9.79 -1.21 18.91
C CYS A 419 9.87 0.01 19.83
#